data_AF-A0A1G7DQ15-F1
#
_entry.id   AF-A0A1G7DQ15-F1
#
_cell.length_a   1.000
_cell.length_b   1.000
_cell.length_c   1.000
_cell.angle_alpha   90.00
_cell.angle_beta   90.00
_cell.angle_gamma   90.00
#
_symmetry.space_group_name_H-M   'P 1'
#
loop_
_entity.id
_entity.type
_entity.pdbx_description
1 polymer ?
#
loop_
_entity_poly.entity_id
_entity_poly.type
_entity_poly.pdbx_seq_one_letter_code
_entity_poly.pdbx_strand_id
1 'polypeptide(L)'
;MSGFYLLVLIGLWVFVGWVIYRLWRRWQPADLRRKILHVTIGLLLFSIWFGGAFWEVAGKKMYWDAQVRKLCAIDGGVKVYETVELTPDLLDWAGRIFIPSKDKATAADLYFYEKERQYLRRKNPTLIRTHTVIIRRSDNKVLGELIRYGRGGGDLPGPWHPSSFSCPDPVKGSNFENSIFLKGVKK
;
A
#
# COMPACT_ATOMS: atom_id res chain seq x y z
N MET A 1 -9.61 -20.56 -9.02
CA MET A 1 -10.85 -20.57 -9.85
C MET A 1 -10.63 -21.54 -10.99
N SER A 2 -11.55 -22.48 -11.24
CA SER A 2 -11.41 -23.50 -12.29
C SER A 2 -11.64 -22.91 -13.68
N GLY A 3 -10.96 -23.43 -14.70
CA GLY A 3 -11.12 -22.98 -16.10
C GLY A 3 -12.57 -23.03 -16.61
N PHE A 4 -13.40 -23.90 -16.02
CA PHE A 4 -14.83 -23.98 -16.30
C PHE A 4 -15.58 -22.68 -15.96
N TYR A 5 -15.20 -21.98 -14.89
CA TYR A 5 -15.83 -20.71 -14.51
C TYR A 5 -15.63 -19.63 -15.58
N LEU A 6 -14.43 -19.54 -16.14
CA LEU A 6 -14.14 -18.59 -17.23
C LEU A 6 -14.95 -18.90 -18.49
N LEU A 7 -15.10 -20.18 -18.86
CA LEU A 7 -15.91 -20.58 -20.01
C LEU A 7 -17.39 -20.23 -19.83
N VAL A 8 -17.95 -20.47 -18.64
CA VAL A 8 -19.34 -20.08 -18.32
C VAL A 8 -19.50 -18.56 -18.40
N LEU A 9 -18.54 -17.80 -17.87
CA LEU A 9 -18.57 -16.34 -17.90
C LEU A 9 -18.52 -15.81 -19.34
N ILE A 10 -17.62 -16.34 -20.18
CA ILE A 10 -17.53 -16.00 -21.60
C ILE A 10 -18.84 -16.32 -22.32
N GLY A 11 -19.39 -17.52 -22.12
CA GLY A 11 -20.66 -17.93 -22.74
C GLY A 11 -21.82 -17.00 -22.36
N LEU A 12 -21.90 -16.60 -21.08
CA LEU A 12 -22.89 -15.66 -20.59
C LEU A 12 -22.75 -14.28 -21.24
N TRP A 13 -21.53 -13.76 -21.37
CA TRP A 13 -21.27 -12.48 -22.06
C TRP A 13 -21.64 -12.52 -23.55
N VAL A 14 -21.32 -13.61 -24.26
CA VAL A 14 -21.69 -13.79 -25.67
C VAL A 14 -23.22 -13.82 -25.82
N PHE A 15 -23.92 -14.54 -24.96
CA PHE A 15 -25.38 -14.62 -24.99
C PHE A 15 -26.03 -13.26 -24.71
N VAL A 16 -25.60 -12.56 -23.66
CA VAL A 16 -26.10 -11.21 -23.34
C VAL A 16 -25.82 -10.24 -24.49
N GLY A 17 -24.61 -10.27 -25.06
CA GLY A 17 -24.25 -9.47 -26.23
C GLY A 17 -25.15 -9.76 -27.44
N TRP A 18 -25.45 -11.04 -27.72
CA TRP A 18 -26.35 -11.44 -28.79
C TRP A 18 -27.80 -10.98 -28.57
N VAL A 19 -28.32 -11.08 -27.34
CA VAL A 19 -29.67 -10.59 -26.99
C VAL A 19 -29.75 -9.07 -27.17
N ILE A 20 -28.77 -8.32 -26.65
CA ILE A 20 -28.69 -6.87 -26.83
C ILE A 20 -28.62 -6.51 -28.30
N TYR A 21 -27.76 -7.19 -29.08
CA TYR A 21 -27.62 -6.98 -30.51
C TYR A 21 -28.93 -7.24 -31.26
N ARG A 22 -29.64 -8.33 -30.93
CA ARG A 22 -30.90 -8.71 -31.58
C ARG A 22 -32.03 -7.73 -31.26
N LEU A 23 -32.12 -7.29 -30.00
CA LEU A 23 -33.05 -6.24 -29.58
C LEU A 23 -32.74 -4.93 -30.29
N TRP A 24 -31.46 -4.54 -30.35
CA TRP A 24 -31.01 -3.33 -31.03
C TRP A 24 -31.32 -3.35 -32.52
N ARG A 25 -31.07 -4.47 -33.20
CA ARG A 25 -31.40 -4.65 -34.63
C ARG A 25 -32.90 -4.52 -34.90
N ARG A 26 -33.75 -5.01 -33.99
CA ARG A 26 -35.21 -4.92 -34.10
C ARG A 26 -35.75 -3.51 -33.80
N TRP A 27 -34.99 -2.71 -33.06
CA TRP A 27 -35.36 -1.37 -32.61
C TRP A 27 -34.63 -0.25 -33.37
N GLN A 28 -34.11 -0.50 -34.58
CA GLN A 28 -33.50 0.56 -35.38
C GLN A 28 -34.55 1.62 -35.75
N PRO A 29 -34.50 2.83 -35.14
CA PRO A 29 -35.46 3.87 -35.49
C PRO A 29 -35.13 4.39 -36.89
N ALA A 30 -36.12 4.57 -37.76
CA ALA A 30 -35.89 5.12 -39.09
C ALA A 30 -35.43 6.60 -39.03
N ASP A 31 -35.86 7.34 -38.00
CA ASP A 31 -35.56 8.74 -37.77
C ASP A 31 -34.15 8.97 -37.19
N LEU A 32 -33.35 9.80 -37.87
CA LEU A 32 -32.00 10.18 -37.49
C LEU A 32 -31.95 10.85 -36.10
N ARG A 33 -32.94 11.68 -35.73
CA ARG A 33 -32.95 12.35 -34.41
C ARG A 33 -33.03 11.33 -33.28
N ARG A 34 -33.87 10.29 -33.44
CA ARG A 34 -33.99 9.19 -32.49
C ARG A 34 -32.70 8.36 -32.44
N LYS A 35 -32.04 8.10 -33.59
CA LYS A 35 -30.75 7.40 -33.61
C LYS A 35 -29.69 8.13 -32.79
N ILE A 36 -29.55 9.45 -33.00
CA ILE A 36 -28.60 10.28 -32.26
C ILE A 36 -28.88 10.18 -30.76
N LEU A 37 -30.13 10.39 -30.35
CA LEU A 37 -30.53 10.30 -28.93
C LEU A 37 -30.15 8.97 -28.29
N HIS A 38 -30.40 7.83 -28.95
CA HIS A 38 -30.07 6.51 -28.41
C HIS A 38 -28.56 6.29 -28.29
N VAL A 39 -27.78 6.75 -29.27
CA VAL A 39 -26.32 6.68 -29.21
C VAL A 39 -25.80 7.54 -28.06
N THR A 40 -26.32 8.75 -27.89
CA THR A 40 -25.91 9.64 -26.78
C THR A 40 -26.23 9.01 -25.43
N ILE A 41 -27.43 8.45 -25.24
CA ILE A 41 -27.79 7.73 -24.01
C ILE A 41 -26.86 6.53 -23.79
N GLY A 42 -26.60 5.74 -24.83
CA GLY A 42 -25.70 4.58 -24.75
C GLY A 42 -24.28 4.97 -24.33
N LEU A 43 -23.74 6.05 -24.90
CA LEU A 43 -22.43 6.58 -24.52
C LEU A 43 -22.40 7.06 -23.07
N LEU A 44 -23.43 7.78 -22.61
CA LEU A 44 -23.50 8.24 -21.22
C LEU A 44 -23.54 7.06 -20.24
N LEU A 45 -24.37 6.06 -20.49
CA LEU A 45 -24.46 4.86 -19.66
C LEU A 45 -23.13 4.10 -19.65
N PHE A 46 -22.48 3.97 -20.81
CA PHE A 46 -21.17 3.34 -20.91
C PHE A 46 -20.10 4.10 -20.12
N SER A 47 -20.05 5.43 -20.23
CA SER A 47 -19.10 6.25 -19.48
C SER A 47 -19.29 6.13 -17.97
N ILE A 48 -20.54 6.12 -17.49
CA ILE A 48 -20.86 5.93 -16.06
C ILE A 48 -20.39 4.54 -15.60
N TRP A 49 -20.76 3.48 -16.34
CA TRP A 49 -20.38 2.12 -16.02
C TRP A 49 -18.86 1.92 -16.03
N PHE A 50 -18.19 2.40 -17.08
CA PHE A 50 -16.75 2.29 -17.25
C PHE A 50 -15.99 3.08 -16.18
N GLY A 51 -16.45 4.30 -15.85
CA GLY A 51 -15.88 5.11 -14.78
C GLY A 51 -16.03 4.44 -13.41
N GLY A 52 -17.19 3.87 -13.10
CA GLY A 52 -17.43 3.11 -11.87
C GLY A 52 -16.57 1.85 -11.78
N ALA A 53 -16.46 1.09 -12.87
CA ALA A 53 -15.61 -0.10 -12.93
C ALA A 53 -14.12 0.28 -12.75
N PHE A 54 -13.66 1.32 -13.44
CA PHE A 54 -12.28 1.80 -13.32
C PHE A 54 -11.97 2.30 -11.90
N TRP A 55 -12.94 2.93 -11.23
CA TRP A 55 -12.79 3.35 -9.84
C TRP A 55 -12.53 2.16 -8.90
N GLU A 56 -13.31 1.09 -9.02
CA GLU A 56 -13.15 -0.12 -8.20
C GLU A 56 -11.86 -0.88 -8.51
N VAL A 57 -11.40 -0.89 -9.76
CA VAL A 57 -10.17 -1.61 -10.16
C VAL A 57 -8.90 -0.82 -9.79
N ALA A 58 -8.84 0.47 -10.11
CA ALA A 58 -7.62 1.27 -10.06
C ALA A 58 -7.76 2.54 -9.22
N GLY A 59 -8.87 3.25 -9.36
CA GLY A 59 -9.06 4.58 -8.75
C GLY A 59 -8.91 4.58 -7.23
N LYS A 60 -9.57 3.65 -6.55
CA LYS A 60 -9.50 3.49 -5.09
C LYS A 60 -8.06 3.26 -4.62
N LYS A 61 -7.32 2.38 -5.29
CA LYS A 61 -5.92 2.07 -4.96
C LYS A 61 -5.04 3.30 -5.11
N MET A 62 -5.11 3.96 -6.27
CA MET A 62 -4.34 5.16 -6.57
C MET A 62 -4.64 6.31 -5.59
N TYR A 63 -5.91 6.49 -5.24
CA TYR A 63 -6.32 7.49 -4.24
C TYR A 63 -5.65 7.23 -2.89
N TRP A 64 -5.68 6.00 -2.40
CA TRP A 64 -5.08 5.68 -1.11
C TRP A 64 -3.55 5.66 -1.13
N ASP A 65 -2.91 5.29 -2.25
CA ASP A 65 -1.46 5.47 -2.42
C ASP A 65 -1.07 6.95 -2.35
N ALA A 66 -1.85 7.84 -2.97
CA ALA A 66 -1.64 9.28 -2.88
C ALA A 66 -1.83 9.81 -1.44
N GLN A 67 -2.83 9.31 -0.70
CA GLN A 67 -3.01 9.66 0.72
C GLN A 67 -1.82 9.18 1.58
N VAL A 68 -1.32 7.97 1.35
CA VAL A 68 -0.11 7.47 2.04
C VAL A 68 1.09 8.35 1.74
N ARG A 69 1.30 8.77 0.48
CA ARG A 69 2.38 9.71 0.12
C ARG A 69 2.23 11.06 0.82
N LYS A 70 1.00 11.59 0.88
CA LYS A 70 0.71 12.85 1.57
C LYS A 70 1.05 12.77 3.05
N LEU A 71 0.61 11.70 3.73
CA LEU A 71 0.95 11.48 5.14
C LEU A 71 2.47 11.32 5.34
N CYS A 72 3.10 10.55 4.47
CA CYS A 72 4.55 10.35 4.50
C CYS A 72 5.33 11.66 4.30
N ALA A 73 4.82 12.59 3.50
CA ALA A 73 5.44 13.91 3.31
C ALA A 73 5.29 14.84 4.53
N ILE A 74 4.32 14.59 5.41
CA ILE A 74 4.09 15.40 6.62
C ILE A 74 5.07 14.99 7.72
N ASP A 75 5.11 13.71 8.09
CA ASP A 75 5.91 13.22 9.22
C ASP A 75 6.61 11.87 8.96
N GLY A 76 6.48 11.31 7.76
CA GLY A 76 7.10 10.04 7.41
C GLY A 76 8.62 10.14 7.23
N GLY A 77 9.29 9.00 7.35
CA GLY A 77 10.74 8.90 7.20
C GLY A 77 11.47 8.77 8.53
N VAL A 78 12.78 9.01 8.48
CA VAL A 78 13.71 8.89 9.61
C VAL A 78 13.97 10.27 10.19
N LYS A 79 13.89 10.39 11.51
CA LYS A 79 14.44 11.53 12.26
C LYS A 79 15.49 11.01 13.23
N VAL A 80 16.67 11.60 13.18
CA VAL A 80 17.79 11.26 14.07
C VAL A 80 17.94 12.40 15.07
N TYR A 81 17.88 12.08 16.36
CA TYR A 81 18.08 13.04 17.45
C TYR A 81 19.52 13.00 17.94
N GLU A 82 20.13 11.80 17.97
CA GLU A 82 21.50 11.58 18.39
C GLU A 82 22.12 10.47 17.55
N THR A 83 23.37 10.68 17.14
CA THR A 83 24.17 9.65 16.47
C THR A 83 25.11 9.00 17.47
N VAL A 84 25.41 7.73 17.25
CA VAL A 84 26.26 6.92 18.12
C VAL A 84 27.30 6.21 17.28
N GLU A 85 28.50 6.04 17.83
CA GLU A 85 29.52 5.22 17.18
C GLU A 85 29.10 3.73 17.20
N LEU A 86 29.17 3.10 16.03
CA LEU A 86 28.82 1.70 15.86
C LEU A 86 29.89 0.81 16.49
N THR A 87 29.55 0.13 17.59
CA THR A 87 30.43 -0.86 18.22
C THR A 87 30.27 -2.25 17.57
N PRO A 88 31.32 -3.10 17.60
CA PRO A 88 31.25 -4.45 17.04
C PRO A 88 30.14 -5.31 17.66
N ASP A 89 29.79 -5.07 18.92
CA ASP A 89 28.77 -5.84 19.65
C ASP A 89 27.35 -5.67 19.09
N LEU A 90 27.11 -4.62 18.30
CA LEU A 90 25.82 -4.34 17.67
C LEU A 90 25.67 -4.99 16.29
N LEU A 91 26.71 -5.66 15.80
CA LEU A 91 26.69 -6.31 14.51
C LEU A 91 26.32 -7.78 14.66
N ASP A 92 25.36 -8.24 13.86
CA ASP A 92 25.11 -9.66 13.69
C ASP A 92 26.23 -10.35 12.91
N TRP A 93 26.15 -11.68 12.81
CA TRP A 93 27.11 -12.50 12.05
C TRP A 93 27.21 -12.10 10.56
N ALA A 94 26.23 -11.37 10.02
CA ALA A 94 26.20 -10.88 8.64
C ALA A 94 26.63 -9.41 8.52
N GLY A 95 27.12 -8.78 9.60
CA GLY A 95 27.55 -7.39 9.62
C GLY A 95 26.41 -6.37 9.55
N ARG A 96 25.18 -6.77 9.91
CA ARG A 96 24.01 -5.88 10.00
C ARG A 96 23.84 -5.42 11.44
N ILE A 97 23.38 -4.19 11.60
CA ILE A 97 23.04 -3.67 12.93
C ILE A 97 21.83 -4.44 13.46
N PHE A 98 22.00 -5.11 14.59
CA PHE A 98 20.95 -5.85 15.27
C PHE A 98 20.62 -5.16 16.59
N ILE A 99 19.35 -4.74 16.71
CA ILE A 99 18.81 -4.15 17.93
C ILE A 99 17.59 -4.99 18.31
N PRO A 100 17.53 -5.56 19.52
CA PRO A 100 16.38 -6.34 19.94
C PRO A 100 15.16 -5.45 20.16
N SER A 101 13.98 -6.03 20.02
CA SER A 101 12.73 -5.39 20.45
C SER A 101 12.69 -5.33 21.98
N LYS A 102 12.01 -4.33 22.54
CA LYS A 102 11.91 -4.13 24.00
C LYS A 102 11.51 -5.39 24.78
N ASP A 103 10.59 -6.19 24.24
CA ASP A 103 10.09 -7.44 24.82
C ASP A 103 11.14 -8.57 24.84
N LYS A 104 12.18 -8.48 24.01
CA LYS A 104 13.25 -9.47 23.88
C LYS A 104 14.60 -8.97 24.41
N ALA A 105 14.70 -7.68 24.71
CA ALA A 105 15.93 -7.05 25.15
C ALA A 105 16.25 -7.47 26.60
N THR A 106 17.45 -8.00 26.79
CA THR A 106 18.03 -8.36 28.08
C THR A 106 18.65 -7.14 28.77
N ALA A 107 19.06 -7.31 30.04
CA ALA A 107 19.77 -6.26 30.78
C ALA A 107 21.16 -5.93 30.20
N ALA A 108 21.75 -6.85 29.42
CA ALA A 108 23.05 -6.64 28.77
C ALA A 108 22.94 -5.79 27.49
N ASP A 109 21.74 -5.69 26.89
CA ASP A 109 21.55 -4.96 25.64
C ASP A 109 21.58 -3.45 25.88
N LEU A 110 22.55 -2.77 25.24
CA LEU A 110 22.76 -1.32 25.35
C LEU A 110 21.62 -0.49 24.72
N TYR A 111 20.96 -1.06 23.70
CA TYR A 111 19.90 -0.41 22.95
C TYR A 111 18.75 -1.40 22.74
N PHE A 112 17.54 -0.87 22.63
CA PHE A 112 16.37 -1.63 22.21
C PHE A 112 15.47 -0.74 21.36
N TYR A 113 14.59 -1.35 20.57
CA TYR A 113 13.58 -0.59 19.85
C TYR A 113 12.17 -0.88 20.37
N GLU A 114 11.32 0.14 20.30
CA GLU A 114 9.87 0.02 20.47
C GLU A 114 9.18 0.23 19.13
N LYS A 115 8.08 -0.49 18.91
CA LYS A 115 7.32 -0.44 17.66
C LYS A 115 5.83 -0.37 17.95
N GLU A 116 5.23 0.76 17.61
CA GLU A 116 3.79 0.98 17.71
C GLU A 116 3.15 0.89 16.32
N ARG A 117 1.99 0.22 16.23
CA ARG A 117 1.18 0.17 15.02
C ARG A 117 -0.18 0.78 15.28
N GLN A 118 -0.49 1.87 14.59
CA GLN A 118 -1.78 2.55 14.65
C GLN A 118 -2.56 2.30 13.37
N TYR A 119 -3.77 1.76 13.49
CA TYR A 119 -4.67 1.60 12.35
C TYR A 119 -5.43 2.89 12.11
N LEU A 120 -5.05 3.62 11.07
CA LEU A 120 -5.80 4.81 10.61
C LEU A 120 -7.11 4.41 9.92
N ARG A 121 -7.13 3.23 9.30
CA ARG A 121 -8.30 2.64 8.65
C ARG A 121 -8.22 1.12 8.68
N ARG A 122 -9.28 0.46 9.16
CA ARG A 122 -9.37 -1.02 9.23
C ARG A 122 -10.19 -1.66 8.10
N LYS A 123 -10.85 -0.85 7.26
CA LYS A 123 -11.64 -1.32 6.10
C LYS A 123 -10.72 -1.61 4.91
N ASN A 124 -11.22 -2.20 3.82
CA ASN A 124 -10.45 -2.39 2.58
C ASN A 124 -10.40 -1.09 1.71
N PRO A 125 -9.23 -0.47 1.44
CA PRO A 125 -7.89 -0.86 1.88
C PRO A 125 -7.57 -0.40 3.30
N THR A 126 -6.77 -1.20 3.98
CA THR A 126 -6.29 -0.97 5.34
C THR A 126 -5.17 0.06 5.29
N LEU A 127 -5.22 1.05 6.19
CA LEU A 127 -4.15 2.03 6.37
C LEU A 127 -3.55 1.90 7.76
N ILE A 128 -2.23 1.81 7.82
CA ILE A 128 -1.47 1.62 9.05
C ILE A 128 -0.35 2.66 9.11
N ARG A 129 -0.19 3.29 10.26
CA ARG A 129 0.98 4.05 10.66
C ARG A 129 1.81 3.18 11.59
N THR A 130 3.09 3.01 11.28
CA THR A 130 4.04 2.28 12.12
C THR A 130 5.08 3.27 12.61
N HIS A 131 5.18 3.44 13.91
CA HIS A 131 6.20 4.27 14.56
C HIS A 131 7.20 3.35 15.24
N THR A 132 8.48 3.51 14.92
CA THR A 132 9.57 2.72 15.50
C THR A 132 10.57 3.68 16.10
N VAL A 133 10.94 3.48 17.36
CA VAL A 133 11.91 4.32 18.07
C VAL A 133 13.03 3.45 18.59
N ILE A 134 14.26 3.94 18.51
CA ILE A 134 15.43 3.29 19.10
C ILE A 134 15.82 4.07 20.36
N ILE A 135 15.95 3.34 21.46
CA ILE A 135 16.15 3.89 22.80
C ILE A 135 17.44 3.33 23.38
N ARG A 136 18.26 4.20 23.97
CA ARG A 136 19.45 3.81 24.74
C ARG A 136 19.04 3.42 26.16
N ARG A 137 19.53 2.29 26.65
CA ARG A 137 19.14 1.75 27.97
C ARG A 137 19.68 2.55 29.15
N SER A 138 20.89 3.10 29.05
CA SER A 138 21.57 3.76 30.18
C SER A 138 20.84 5.00 30.69
N ASP A 139 20.20 5.75 29.80
CA ASP A 139 19.55 7.04 30.07
C ASP A 139 18.08 7.08 29.59
N ASN A 140 17.58 6.00 28.98
CA ASN A 140 16.27 5.94 28.31
C ASN A 140 16.07 7.02 27.24
N LYS A 141 17.16 7.53 26.65
CA LYS A 141 17.08 8.57 25.62
C LYS A 141 16.73 7.97 24.26
N VAL A 142 15.84 8.65 23.53
CA VAL A 142 15.47 8.29 22.15
C VAL A 142 16.56 8.79 21.21
N LEU A 143 17.20 7.88 20.48
CA LEU A 143 18.27 8.21 19.51
C LEU A 143 17.71 8.62 18.16
N GLY A 144 16.59 8.03 17.77
CA GLY A 144 15.88 8.37 16.55
C GLY A 144 14.55 7.67 16.44
N GLU A 145 13.76 8.14 15.49
CA GLU A 145 12.45 7.59 15.16
C GLU A 145 12.29 7.36 13.65
N LEU A 146 11.51 6.34 13.31
CA LEU A 146 11.11 5.99 11.97
C LEU A 146 9.60 5.88 11.92
N ILE A 147 8.98 6.72 11.09
CA ILE A 147 7.54 6.67 10.83
C ILE A 147 7.33 6.13 9.42
N ARG A 148 6.55 5.05 9.33
CA ARG A 148 6.14 4.44 8.06
C ARG A 148 4.63 4.45 7.94
N TYR A 149 4.14 4.78 6.75
CA TYR A 149 2.74 4.60 6.37
C TYR A 149 2.62 3.46 5.37
N GLY A 150 1.60 2.65 5.55
CA GLY A 150 1.33 1.50 4.69
C GLY A 150 -0.15 1.41 4.31
N ARG A 151 -0.41 1.10 3.04
CA ARG A 151 -1.68 0.62 2.52
C ARG A 151 -1.58 -0.89 2.30
N GLY A 152 -2.58 -1.65 2.73
CA GLY A 152 -2.81 -3.03 2.33
C GLY A 152 -4.20 -3.21 1.70
N GLY A 153 -4.28 -3.92 0.57
CA GLY A 153 -5.52 -4.18 -0.16
C GLY A 153 -5.99 -3.03 -1.04
N GLY A 154 -7.28 -2.97 -1.34
CA GLY A 154 -7.85 -2.03 -2.31
C GLY A 154 -7.86 -2.60 -3.72
N ASP A 155 -7.46 -3.85 -3.87
CA ASP A 155 -7.63 -4.65 -5.08
C ASP A 155 -9.04 -5.26 -5.11
N LEU A 156 -9.43 -5.69 -6.31
CA LEU A 156 -10.65 -6.47 -6.52
C LEU A 156 -10.65 -7.73 -5.65
N PRO A 157 -11.82 -8.18 -5.17
CA PRO A 157 -11.92 -9.43 -4.43
C PRO A 157 -11.49 -10.60 -5.32
N GLY A 158 -10.59 -11.44 -4.83
CA GLY A 158 -10.10 -12.59 -5.56
C GLY A 158 -9.10 -13.45 -4.77
N PRO A 159 -8.66 -14.58 -5.33
CA PRO A 159 -7.77 -15.53 -4.67
C PRO A 159 -6.30 -15.07 -4.61
N TRP A 160 -5.97 -13.88 -5.09
CA TRP A 160 -4.60 -13.34 -5.06
C TRP A 160 -4.31 -12.62 -3.75
N HIS A 161 -3.02 -12.54 -3.38
CA HIS A 161 -2.61 -11.73 -2.24
C HIS A 161 -2.94 -10.25 -2.46
N PRO A 162 -3.43 -9.54 -1.42
CA PRO A 162 -3.69 -8.12 -1.53
C PRO A 162 -2.39 -7.37 -1.79
N SER A 163 -2.45 -6.40 -2.70
CA SER A 163 -1.33 -5.51 -2.95
C SER A 163 -1.06 -4.65 -1.72
N SER A 164 0.18 -4.20 -1.59
CA SER A 164 0.55 -3.24 -0.56
C SER A 164 1.34 -2.08 -1.16
N PHE A 165 1.32 -0.95 -0.47
CA PHE A 165 2.15 0.20 -0.77
C PHE A 165 2.65 0.77 0.54
N SER A 166 3.93 1.10 0.64
CA SER A 166 4.52 1.61 1.88
C SER A 166 5.40 2.82 1.57
N CYS A 167 5.44 3.75 2.51
CA CYS A 167 6.31 4.92 2.47
C CYS A 167 6.93 5.17 3.86
N PRO A 168 8.26 5.34 3.97
CA PRO A 168 9.28 5.14 2.93
C PRO A 168 9.31 3.72 2.36
N ASP A 169 9.81 3.58 1.13
CA ASP A 169 9.89 2.31 0.40
C ASP A 169 10.83 1.32 1.14
N PRO A 170 10.32 0.15 1.59
CA PRO A 170 11.15 -0.81 2.31
C PRO A 170 12.26 -1.43 1.45
N VAL A 171 12.09 -1.49 0.12
CA VAL A 171 13.08 -2.07 -0.82
C VAL A 171 14.29 -1.16 -0.98
N LYS A 172 14.06 0.16 -0.96
CA LYS A 172 15.16 1.14 -0.99
C LYS A 172 15.92 1.21 0.34
N GLY A 173 15.40 0.55 1.39
CA GLY A 173 15.92 0.59 2.75
C GLY A 173 15.60 1.92 3.41
N SER A 174 15.07 1.90 4.63
CA SER A 174 14.96 3.15 5.41
C SER A 174 16.30 3.58 6.01
N ASN A 175 17.35 2.76 5.91
CA ASN A 175 18.67 2.98 6.53
C ASN A 175 18.56 3.52 7.96
N PHE A 176 17.56 3.08 8.73
CA PHE A 176 17.17 3.77 9.97
C PHE A 176 18.26 3.57 11.03
N GLU A 177 18.66 2.32 11.21
CA GLU A 177 19.76 1.91 12.06
C GLU A 177 21.08 2.56 11.58
N ASN A 178 21.36 2.49 10.27
CA ASN A 178 22.55 3.09 9.67
C ASN A 178 22.62 4.63 9.80
N SER A 179 21.48 5.30 9.99
CA SER A 179 21.43 6.77 10.18
C SER A 179 21.72 7.17 11.62
N ILE A 180 21.52 6.26 12.58
CA ILE A 180 21.80 6.48 14.01
C ILE A 180 23.22 6.00 14.35
N PHE A 181 23.61 4.82 13.87
CA PHE A 181 24.91 4.21 14.19
C PHE A 181 25.91 4.44 13.06
N LEU A 182 26.82 5.38 13.28
CA LEU A 182 27.86 5.73 12.31
C LEU A 182 29.07 4.84 12.51
N LYS A 183 29.64 4.33 11.42
CA LYS A 183 30.95 3.67 11.47
C LYS A 183 31.97 4.71 11.94
N GLY A 184 32.67 4.44 13.04
CA GLY A 184 33.71 5.33 13.54
C GLY A 184 34.68 5.68 12.42
N VAL A 185 34.88 6.98 12.18
CA VAL A 185 35.96 7.43 11.30
C VAL A 185 37.23 7.04 12.03
N LYS A 186 38.00 6.09 11.49
CA LYS A 186 39.36 5.84 11.96
C LYS A 186 40.11 7.18 11.88
N LYS A 187 40.34 7.79 13.04
CA LYS A 187 41.32 8.87 13.18
C LYS A 187 42.72 8.28 13.10
#